data_AF-A0A200QJI8-F1
#
_entry.id   AF-A0A200QJI8-F1
#
_cell.length_a   1.000
_cell.length_b   1.000
_cell.length_c   1.000
_cell.angle_alpha   90.00
_cell.angle_beta   90.00
_cell.angle_gamma   90.00
#
_symmetry.space_group_name_H-M   'P 1'
#
loop_
_entity.id
_entity.type
_entity.pdbx_description
1 polymer ?
#
loop_
_entity_poly.entity_id
_entity_poly.type
_entity_poly.pdbx_seq_one_letter_code
_entity_poly.pdbx_strand_id
1 'polypeptide(L)'
;MAAGLPTKPLWIPGTKWTFSMNPGPFNIKEHVLLVIILATSGLYDPFSLSVISISKAFYHKNVNFWGSFLLVETSQLGAETATLTHFILYHTRETWQQFKQSFKGGNQLTDVHNRLMKKSMWWFYAIIVSMMALTLFNSMTYGKEFQLPYWGVLPGYFLPFILILPLGVLNATTGQVHNAMLTLSQLLMGWLYPGNPLRDIACQSYSTATLINSISFLSQFKLAHYMKIPPKSMFITQVLGAFISNAANLGSTWWILTTVENICDIKKLPDGSPWTCPNEHVVFSKSMIWGGVGPSRMFAGHGLYSKIYYSFIGVILTMLVWIIVRMFPEKKWIRLINVPLILISGTGMPLAGAAHYWSWFIVAIIFNLFIYKKYKGWWAKYNYVLSNGLNMGIALMALLASLSLNFEGIYGLKW
;
A
#
# COMPACT_ATOMS: atom_id res chain seq x y z
N MET A 1 -13.09 -29.46 -5.36
CA MET A 1 -11.71 -29.80 -4.96
C MET A 1 -11.66 -31.10 -4.14
N ALA A 2 -12.39 -31.22 -3.02
CA ALA A 2 -12.42 -32.42 -2.18
C ALA A 2 -12.87 -33.73 -2.85
N ALA A 3 -13.71 -33.66 -3.89
CA ALA A 3 -14.22 -34.84 -4.60
C ALA A 3 -13.22 -35.44 -5.61
N GLY A 4 -12.18 -34.70 -6.00
CA GLY A 4 -11.22 -35.12 -7.04
C GLY A 4 -9.82 -35.47 -6.53
N LEU A 5 -9.53 -35.22 -5.25
CA LEU A 5 -8.20 -35.45 -4.66
C LEU A 5 -8.14 -36.80 -3.92
N PRO A 6 -7.06 -37.59 -4.11
CA PRO A 6 -6.93 -38.89 -3.47
C PRO A 6 -6.92 -38.75 -1.95
N THR A 7 -7.78 -39.54 -1.29
CA THR A 7 -7.91 -39.60 0.18
C THR A 7 -6.81 -40.42 0.86
N LYS A 8 -6.01 -41.15 0.07
CA LYS A 8 -4.91 -41.96 0.61
C LYS A 8 -3.77 -41.04 1.05
N PRO A 9 -3.30 -41.13 2.31
CA PRO A 9 -2.14 -40.38 2.76
C PRO A 9 -0.92 -40.80 1.95
N LEU A 10 -0.29 -39.84 1.30
CA LEU A 10 0.95 -40.06 0.55
C LEU A 10 2.12 -40.06 1.54
N TRP A 11 2.97 -41.06 1.42
CA TRP A 11 4.19 -41.19 2.21
C TRP A 11 5.33 -40.46 1.50
N ILE A 12 6.02 -39.56 2.20
CA ILE A 12 7.18 -38.86 1.66
C ILE A 12 8.39 -39.80 1.73
N PRO A 13 9.03 -40.17 0.61
CA PRO A 13 10.17 -41.07 0.60
C PRO A 13 11.30 -40.56 1.50
N GLY A 14 11.68 -41.35 2.51
CA GLY A 14 12.77 -41.02 3.43
C GLY A 14 12.37 -40.28 4.72
N THR A 15 11.08 -40.03 4.96
CA THR A 15 10.61 -39.48 6.26
C THR A 15 9.44 -40.29 6.81
N LYS A 16 9.17 -40.20 8.12
CA LYS A 16 7.95 -40.77 8.73
C LYS A 16 6.70 -39.90 8.52
N TRP A 17 6.79 -38.87 7.68
CA TRP A 17 5.71 -37.92 7.47
C TRP A 17 4.74 -38.43 6.40
N THR A 18 3.47 -38.51 6.77
CA THR A 18 2.35 -38.82 5.90
C THR A 18 1.50 -37.56 5.72
N PHE A 19 1.17 -37.21 4.48
CA PHE A 19 0.32 -36.05 4.19
C PHE A 19 -0.87 -36.49 3.34
N SER A 20 -2.09 -36.08 3.75
CA SER A 20 -3.30 -36.31 2.98
C SER A 20 -3.46 -35.22 1.93
N MET A 21 -3.62 -35.61 0.67
CA MET A 21 -3.95 -34.68 -0.42
C MET A 21 -5.41 -34.22 -0.40
N ASN A 22 -6.27 -34.86 0.39
CA ASN A 22 -7.66 -34.44 0.53
C ASN A 22 -7.87 -33.70 1.87
N PRO A 23 -7.95 -32.36 1.85
CA PRO A 23 -8.20 -31.55 3.05
C PRO A 23 -9.67 -31.55 3.51
N GLY A 24 -10.58 -32.21 2.79
CA GLY A 24 -12.01 -32.17 3.06
C GLY A 24 -12.74 -31.02 2.32
N PRO A 25 -14.05 -30.83 2.57
CA PRO A 25 -14.85 -29.82 1.90
C PRO A 25 -14.39 -28.40 2.25
N PHE A 26 -14.27 -27.56 1.21
CA PHE A 26 -13.71 -26.22 1.33
C PHE A 26 -14.54 -25.34 2.26
N ASN A 27 -13.92 -24.82 3.32
CA ASN A 27 -14.61 -24.06 4.37
C ASN A 27 -14.54 -22.54 4.11
N ILE A 28 -15.50 -21.78 4.63
CA ILE A 28 -15.50 -20.30 4.56
C ILE A 28 -14.22 -19.71 5.16
N LYS A 29 -13.62 -20.35 6.15
CA LYS A 29 -12.33 -19.92 6.72
C LYS A 29 -11.18 -20.06 5.73
N GLU A 30 -11.18 -21.13 4.93
CA GLU A 30 -10.19 -21.35 3.87
C GLU A 30 -10.40 -20.36 2.73
N HIS A 31 -11.66 -20.07 2.39
CA HIS A 31 -12.00 -19.00 1.45
C HIS A 31 -11.44 -17.65 1.90
N VAL A 32 -11.65 -17.28 3.16
CA VAL A 32 -11.13 -16.03 3.73
C VAL A 32 -9.60 -16.00 3.69
N LEU A 33 -8.92 -17.09 4.05
CA LEU A 33 -7.46 -17.17 3.97
C LEU A 33 -6.95 -17.02 2.53
N LEU A 34 -7.60 -17.65 1.55
CA LEU A 34 -7.27 -17.45 0.14
C LEU A 34 -7.50 -16.01 -0.31
N VAL A 35 -8.64 -15.41 0.06
CA VAL A 35 -8.93 -14.01 -0.26
C VAL A 35 -7.89 -13.09 0.37
N ILE A 36 -7.41 -13.39 1.58
CA ILE A 36 -6.33 -12.63 2.21
C ILE A 36 -5.01 -12.79 1.45
N ILE A 37 -4.62 -14.00 1.06
CA ILE A 37 -3.42 -14.22 0.23
C ILE A 37 -3.53 -13.42 -1.06
N LEU A 38 -4.68 -13.52 -1.74
CA LEU A 38 -4.93 -12.85 -3.01
C LEU A 38 -4.96 -11.32 -2.85
N ALA A 39 -5.53 -10.83 -1.75
CA ALA A 39 -5.56 -9.41 -1.40
C ALA A 39 -4.16 -8.87 -1.12
N THR A 40 -3.33 -9.63 -0.39
CA THR A 40 -1.91 -9.30 -0.18
C THR A 40 -1.15 -9.34 -1.50
N SER A 41 -1.53 -10.21 -2.44
CA SER A 41 -0.85 -10.32 -3.72
C SER A 41 -1.27 -9.35 -4.82
N GLY A 42 -2.45 -8.72 -4.72
CA GLY A 42 -3.06 -8.01 -5.84
C GLY A 42 -3.70 -6.64 -5.54
N LEU A 43 -3.65 -6.13 -4.30
CA LEU A 43 -4.23 -4.81 -4.00
C LEU A 43 -3.28 -3.63 -4.26
N TYR A 44 -1.96 -3.81 -4.08
CA TYR A 44 -0.97 -2.74 -4.27
C TYR A 44 0.35 -3.30 -4.79
N ASP A 45 0.82 -2.76 -5.91
CA ASP A 45 2.15 -3.08 -6.42
C ASP A 45 3.22 -2.58 -5.45
N PRO A 46 4.27 -3.38 -5.16
CA PRO A 46 5.38 -2.94 -4.33
C PRO A 46 6.03 -1.68 -4.92
N PHE A 47 5.98 -0.54 -4.21
CA PHE A 47 6.56 0.72 -4.68
C PHE A 47 8.08 0.63 -4.91
N SER A 48 8.76 -0.34 -4.30
CA SER A 48 10.15 -0.71 -4.59
C SER A 48 10.39 -1.14 -6.04
N LEU A 49 9.37 -1.64 -6.76
CA LEU A 49 9.48 -1.98 -8.18
C LEU A 49 9.71 -0.75 -9.05
N SER A 50 9.15 0.41 -8.67
CA SER A 50 9.41 1.66 -9.38
C SER A 50 10.87 2.11 -9.24
N VAL A 51 11.53 1.82 -8.11
CA VAL A 51 13.00 2.06 -7.97
C VAL A 51 13.78 1.26 -9.00
N ILE A 52 13.42 -0.01 -9.17
CA ILE A 52 14.09 -0.93 -10.10
C ILE A 52 13.81 -0.52 -11.55
N SER A 53 12.54 -0.26 -11.87
CA SER A 53 12.09 0.14 -13.21
C SER A 53 12.75 1.44 -13.64
N ILE A 54 12.80 2.45 -12.75
CA ILE A 54 13.42 3.74 -13.04
C ILE A 54 14.94 3.61 -13.19
N SER A 55 15.59 2.82 -12.31
CA SER A 55 17.03 2.61 -12.38
C SER A 55 17.47 1.99 -13.72
N LYS A 56 16.71 1.00 -14.22
CA LYS A 56 16.99 0.35 -15.53
C LYS A 56 16.52 1.18 -16.72
N ALA A 57 15.27 1.63 -16.73
CA ALA A 57 14.64 2.23 -17.92
C ALA A 57 15.07 3.69 -18.16
N PHE A 58 15.28 4.47 -17.09
CA PHE A 58 15.56 5.92 -17.20
C PHE A 58 17.02 6.27 -16.88
N TYR A 59 17.62 5.64 -15.86
CA TYR A 59 19.02 5.90 -15.49
C TYR A 59 20.01 4.96 -16.19
N HIS A 60 19.53 3.97 -16.95
CA HIS A 60 20.34 2.98 -17.66
C HIS A 60 21.41 2.31 -16.78
N LYS A 61 21.10 2.08 -15.51
CA LYS A 61 22.00 1.41 -14.56
C LYS A 61 21.74 -0.09 -14.52
N ASN A 62 22.82 -0.86 -14.47
CA ASN A 62 22.75 -2.28 -14.19
C ASN A 62 22.51 -2.48 -12.69
N VAL A 63 21.35 -3.03 -12.37
CA VAL A 63 20.97 -3.45 -11.01
C VAL A 63 20.98 -4.97 -10.93
N ASN A 64 21.46 -5.52 -9.81
CA ASN A 64 21.47 -6.96 -9.59
C ASN A 64 20.06 -7.46 -9.26
N PHE A 65 19.70 -8.64 -9.77
CA PHE A 65 18.44 -9.30 -9.46
C PHE A 65 18.30 -9.56 -7.96
N TRP A 66 19.36 -10.03 -7.29
CA TRP A 66 19.30 -10.36 -5.87
C TRP A 66 19.18 -9.12 -4.97
N GLY A 67 19.83 -8.01 -5.33
CA GLY A 67 19.65 -6.74 -4.62
C GLY A 67 18.23 -6.17 -4.81
N SER A 68 17.69 -6.32 -6.02
CA SER A 68 16.31 -5.95 -6.34
C SER A 68 15.29 -6.79 -5.57
N PHE A 69 15.52 -8.11 -5.47
CA PHE A 69 14.71 -9.03 -4.69
C PHE A 69 14.72 -8.68 -3.21
N LEU A 70 15.90 -8.48 -2.64
CA LEU A 70 16.02 -8.06 -1.23
C LEU A 70 15.35 -6.70 -0.98
N LEU A 71 15.45 -5.73 -1.90
CA LEU A 71 14.78 -4.44 -1.76
C LEU A 71 13.25 -4.59 -1.72
N VAL A 72 12.68 -5.39 -2.64
CA VAL A 72 11.24 -5.64 -2.69
C VAL A 72 10.77 -6.37 -1.43
N GLU A 73 11.44 -7.46 -1.06
CA GLU A 73 11.07 -8.24 0.12
C GLU A 73 11.18 -7.43 1.41
N THR A 74 12.30 -6.72 1.61
CA THR A 74 12.53 -5.97 2.86
C THR A 74 11.60 -4.77 3.00
N SER A 75 11.28 -4.07 1.90
CA SER A 75 10.34 -2.95 1.95
C SER A 75 8.90 -3.40 2.24
N GLN A 76 8.49 -4.57 1.74
CA GLN A 76 7.11 -5.08 1.89
C GLN A 76 6.92 -5.89 3.17
N LEU A 77 7.86 -6.75 3.56
CA LEU A 77 7.77 -7.53 4.79
C LEU A 77 8.21 -6.73 6.02
N GLY A 78 9.22 -5.85 5.88
CA GLY A 78 9.61 -4.90 6.93
C GLY A 78 8.46 -3.95 7.29
N ALA A 79 7.58 -3.66 6.33
CA ALA A 79 6.39 -2.84 6.52
C ALA A 79 5.39 -3.42 7.51
N GLU A 80 5.11 -4.72 7.43
CA GLU A 80 4.11 -5.41 8.26
C GLU A 80 4.46 -5.32 9.75
N THR A 81 5.75 -5.22 10.03
CA THR A 81 6.33 -5.26 11.38
C THR A 81 6.21 -3.95 12.16
N ALA A 82 6.34 -2.80 11.50
CA ALA A 82 6.26 -1.47 12.15
C ALA A 82 4.88 -1.23 12.81
N THR A 83 3.83 -1.80 12.23
CA THR A 83 2.45 -1.78 12.72
C THR A 83 2.28 -2.31 14.14
N LEU A 84 3.03 -3.35 14.50
CA LEU A 84 2.85 -4.07 15.76
C LEU A 84 3.56 -3.35 16.90
N THR A 85 4.79 -2.88 16.64
CA THR A 85 5.51 -1.98 17.56
C THR A 85 4.67 -0.73 17.84
N HIS A 86 4.01 -0.22 16.81
CA HIS A 86 3.11 0.91 16.92
C HIS A 86 1.81 0.61 17.71
N PHE A 87 1.16 -0.54 17.44
CA PHE A 87 0.03 -1.02 18.25
C PHE A 87 0.40 -1.20 19.73
N ILE A 88 1.64 -1.62 20.00
CA ILE A 88 2.10 -1.90 21.37
C ILE A 88 2.48 -0.61 22.12
N LEU A 89 3.02 0.41 21.44
CA LEU A 89 3.55 1.65 22.06
C LEU A 89 2.60 2.86 22.06
N TYR A 90 1.71 2.98 21.08
CA TYR A 90 0.86 4.18 20.92
C TYR A 90 -0.60 3.94 21.23
N HIS A 91 -1.10 2.76 20.86
CA HIS A 91 -2.35 2.26 21.42
C HIS A 91 -2.20 1.92 22.90
N THR A 92 -0.99 2.00 23.50
CA THR A 92 -0.84 1.80 24.93
C THR A 92 -1.80 2.67 25.72
N ARG A 93 -2.16 3.92 25.43
CA ARG A 93 -3.11 4.63 26.33
C ARG A 93 -4.56 4.13 26.26
N GLU A 94 -5.10 3.90 25.06
CA GLU A 94 -6.48 3.41 24.87
C GLU A 94 -6.57 1.90 25.11
N THR A 95 -5.59 1.12 24.64
CA THR A 95 -5.41 -0.29 25.01
C THR A 95 -5.05 -0.44 26.47
N TRP A 96 -4.34 0.49 27.12
CA TRP A 96 -4.13 0.50 28.59
C TRP A 96 -5.39 0.90 29.30
N GLN A 97 -6.21 1.81 28.77
CA GLN A 97 -7.52 2.09 29.32
C GLN A 97 -8.44 0.87 29.19
N GLN A 98 -8.50 0.22 28.03
CA GLN A 98 -9.24 -1.03 27.78
C GLN A 98 -8.65 -2.22 28.56
N PHE A 99 -7.33 -2.30 28.75
CA PHE A 99 -6.60 -3.33 29.50
C PHE A 99 -6.74 -3.10 31.00
N LYS A 100 -6.65 -1.85 31.47
CA LYS A 100 -6.93 -1.45 32.86
C LYS A 100 -8.41 -1.61 33.17
N GLN A 101 -9.31 -1.39 32.22
CA GLN A 101 -10.73 -1.77 32.31
C GLN A 101 -10.91 -3.29 32.33
N SER A 102 -10.13 -4.04 31.55
CA SER A 102 -10.10 -5.52 31.59
C SER A 102 -9.51 -6.09 32.89
N PHE A 103 -8.63 -5.34 33.57
CA PHE A 103 -8.01 -5.72 34.85
C PHE A 103 -8.79 -5.22 36.06
N LYS A 104 -9.48 -4.07 35.95
CA LYS A 104 -10.30 -3.49 37.04
C LYS A 104 -11.76 -3.93 37.02
N GLY A 105 -12.28 -4.39 35.89
CA GLY A 105 -13.63 -4.91 35.75
C GLY A 105 -13.60 -6.36 35.30
N GLY A 106 -13.64 -7.28 36.26
CA GLY A 106 -13.93 -8.67 35.96
C GLY A 106 -15.26 -8.76 35.19
N ASN A 107 -15.23 -9.46 34.06
CA ASN A 107 -16.37 -10.07 33.35
C ASN A 107 -17.21 -9.27 32.33
N GLN A 108 -16.90 -8.04 31.91
CA GLN A 108 -17.76 -7.37 30.89
C GLN A 108 -17.27 -7.36 29.43
N LEU A 109 -16.00 -7.63 29.12
CA LEU A 109 -15.50 -7.64 27.72
C LEU A 109 -14.51 -8.78 27.38
N THR A 110 -14.37 -9.78 28.25
CA THR A 110 -13.65 -11.02 27.93
C THR A 110 -14.63 -12.04 27.37
N ASP A 111 -15.07 -11.84 26.14
CA ASP A 111 -15.66 -12.94 25.37
C ASP A 111 -14.65 -14.11 25.38
N VAL A 112 -15.17 -15.34 25.52
CA VAL A 112 -14.39 -16.59 25.43
C VAL A 112 -13.50 -16.55 24.18
N HIS A 113 -13.98 -15.93 23.11
CA HIS A 113 -13.22 -15.70 21.87
C HIS A 113 -11.93 -14.89 22.09
N ASN A 114 -11.99 -13.77 22.79
CA ASN A 114 -10.81 -12.94 23.08
C ASN A 114 -9.82 -13.65 24.00
N ARG A 115 -10.31 -14.48 24.94
CA ARG A 115 -9.46 -15.28 25.83
C ARG A 115 -8.71 -16.38 25.06
N LEU A 116 -9.38 -17.07 24.14
CA LEU A 116 -8.79 -18.13 23.31
C LEU A 116 -7.80 -17.58 22.28
N MET A 117 -7.96 -16.33 21.82
CA MET A 117 -7.06 -15.70 20.87
C MET A 117 -5.84 -15.00 21.51
N LYS A 118 -5.81 -14.83 22.85
CA LYS A 118 -4.69 -14.22 23.56
C LYS A 118 -3.53 -15.22 23.69
N LYS A 119 -2.65 -15.24 22.69
CA LYS A 119 -1.41 -16.04 22.69
C LYS A 119 -0.19 -15.14 22.55
N SER A 120 0.94 -15.56 23.11
CA SER A 120 2.17 -14.77 23.06
C SER A 120 2.63 -14.50 21.62
N MET A 121 2.96 -13.23 21.36
CA MET A 121 3.16 -12.62 20.04
C MET A 121 4.65 -12.50 19.66
N TRP A 122 5.55 -13.26 20.28
CA TRP A 122 7.00 -13.19 20.03
C TRP A 122 7.42 -13.32 18.54
N TRP A 123 6.65 -14.08 17.76
CA TRP A 123 6.87 -14.26 16.32
C TRP A 123 6.87 -12.94 15.55
N PHE A 124 6.09 -11.95 16.00
CA PHE A 124 6.09 -10.62 15.42
C PHE A 124 7.42 -9.91 15.67
N TYR A 125 7.91 -9.90 16.91
CA TYR A 125 9.22 -9.30 17.24
C TYR A 125 10.37 -9.94 16.46
N ALA A 126 10.34 -11.27 16.30
CA ALA A 126 11.34 -11.99 15.53
C ALA A 126 11.38 -11.55 14.06
N ILE A 127 10.22 -11.33 13.42
CA ILE A 127 10.16 -10.87 12.03
C ILE A 127 10.58 -9.39 11.89
N ILE A 128 10.31 -8.54 12.88
CA ILE A 128 10.76 -7.13 12.86
C ILE A 128 12.29 -7.07 12.82
N VAL A 129 12.91 -7.80 13.75
CA VAL A 129 14.37 -7.80 13.90
C VAL A 129 15.01 -8.42 12.66
N SER A 130 14.44 -9.51 12.12
CA SER A 130 14.98 -10.14 10.91
C SER A 130 14.85 -9.24 9.67
N MET A 131 13.72 -8.55 9.48
CA MET A 131 13.53 -7.65 8.34
C MET A 131 14.39 -6.39 8.44
N MET A 132 14.55 -5.83 9.64
CA MET A 132 15.47 -4.71 9.86
C MET A 132 16.93 -5.12 9.56
N ALA A 133 17.34 -6.31 10.02
CA ALA A 133 18.67 -6.85 9.74
C ALA A 133 18.89 -7.08 8.23
N LEU A 134 17.90 -7.64 7.52
CA LEU A 134 17.96 -7.83 6.08
C LEU A 134 17.99 -6.50 5.31
N THR A 135 17.29 -5.48 5.79
CA THR A 135 17.32 -4.14 5.17
C THR A 135 18.70 -3.49 5.32
N LEU A 136 19.31 -3.60 6.49
CA LEU A 136 20.68 -3.13 6.74
C LEU A 136 21.69 -3.91 5.90
N PHE A 137 21.53 -5.23 5.80
CA PHE A 137 22.36 -6.09 4.95
C PHE A 137 22.26 -5.72 3.48
N ASN A 138 21.06 -5.46 2.98
CA ASN A 138 20.83 -5.00 1.60
C ASN A 138 21.54 -3.67 1.35
N SER A 139 21.44 -2.73 2.31
CA SER A 139 22.07 -1.42 2.22
C SER A 139 23.60 -1.48 2.32
N MET A 140 24.17 -2.44 3.03
CA MET A 140 25.62 -2.66 3.10
C MET A 140 26.17 -3.33 1.83
N THR A 141 25.45 -4.31 1.29
CA THR A 141 25.91 -5.12 0.16
C THR A 141 25.66 -4.43 -1.18
N TYR A 142 24.46 -3.89 -1.37
CA TYR A 142 23.99 -3.26 -2.62
C TYR A 142 23.85 -1.74 -2.51
N GLY A 143 24.38 -1.12 -1.45
CA GLY A 143 24.29 0.32 -1.21
C GLY A 143 24.87 1.19 -2.33
N LYS A 144 25.81 0.66 -3.13
CA LYS A 144 26.36 1.36 -4.31
C LYS A 144 25.39 1.42 -5.48
N GLU A 145 24.55 0.39 -5.66
CA GLU A 145 23.58 0.32 -6.76
C GLU A 145 22.41 1.28 -6.52
N PHE A 146 21.85 1.23 -5.30
CA PHE A 146 20.70 2.06 -4.89
C PHE A 146 21.08 3.41 -4.28
N GLN A 147 22.38 3.64 -4.05
CA GLN A 147 22.94 4.88 -3.46
C GLN A 147 22.40 5.22 -2.06
N LEU A 148 21.80 4.26 -1.36
CA LEU A 148 21.23 4.43 -0.02
C LEU A 148 22.26 4.03 1.05
N PRO A 149 22.73 4.95 1.91
CA PRO A 149 23.58 4.61 3.04
C PRO A 149 22.77 3.85 4.10
N TYR A 150 23.44 3.00 4.90
CA TYR A 150 22.81 2.20 5.94
C TYR A 150 22.03 3.03 6.98
N TRP A 151 22.51 4.22 7.36
CA TRP A 151 21.76 5.14 8.23
C TRP A 151 20.49 5.69 7.57
N GLY A 152 20.44 5.80 6.24
CA GLY A 152 19.29 6.31 5.49
C GLY A 152 18.04 5.42 5.59
N VAL A 153 18.21 4.18 6.05
CA VAL A 153 17.12 3.24 6.35
C VAL A 153 16.33 3.66 7.60
N LEU A 154 17.00 4.23 8.62
CA LEU A 154 16.35 4.57 9.89
C LEU A 154 15.28 5.66 9.75
N PRO A 155 15.53 6.80 9.07
CA PRO A 155 14.47 7.78 8.78
C PRO A 155 13.31 7.16 8.00
N GLY A 156 13.60 6.21 7.10
CA GLY A 156 12.62 5.51 6.28
C GLY A 156 11.61 4.69 7.09
N TYR A 157 12.02 4.09 8.21
CA TYR A 157 11.10 3.37 9.12
C TYR A 157 10.56 4.25 10.25
N PHE A 158 11.32 5.24 10.70
CA PHE A 158 10.94 6.12 11.81
C PHE A 158 9.76 7.04 11.46
N LEU A 159 9.74 7.59 10.25
CA LEU A 159 8.65 8.48 9.82
C LEU A 159 7.29 7.75 9.73
N PRO A 160 7.18 6.55 9.10
CA PRO A 160 5.99 5.72 9.19
C PRO A 160 5.58 5.42 10.63
N PHE A 161 6.54 5.09 11.49
CA PHE A 161 6.24 4.73 12.88
C PHE A 161 5.44 5.81 13.62
N ILE A 162 5.70 7.10 13.36
CA ILE A 162 4.93 8.20 13.96
C ILE A 162 3.57 8.39 13.25
N LEU A 163 3.55 8.27 11.92
CA LEU A 163 2.40 8.63 11.10
C LEU A 163 1.38 7.50 10.90
N ILE A 164 1.70 6.26 11.25
CA ILE A 164 0.77 5.12 11.17
C ILE A 164 -0.49 5.37 12.01
N LEU A 165 -0.41 5.92 13.24
CA LEU A 165 -1.61 6.20 14.05
C LEU A 165 -2.55 7.22 13.39
N PRO A 166 -2.12 8.47 13.15
CA PRO A 166 -3.03 9.49 12.65
C PRO A 166 -3.58 9.11 11.28
N LEU A 167 -2.75 8.54 10.40
CA LEU A 167 -3.17 8.13 9.06
C LEU A 167 -4.05 6.87 9.10
N GLY A 168 -3.81 5.95 10.05
CA GLY A 168 -4.66 4.79 10.28
C GLY A 168 -6.05 5.15 10.78
N VAL A 169 -6.15 6.06 11.76
CA VAL A 169 -7.45 6.60 12.25
C VAL A 169 -8.17 7.37 11.14
N LEU A 170 -7.42 8.15 10.36
CA LEU A 170 -7.97 8.90 9.25
C LEU A 170 -8.48 7.98 8.13
N ASN A 171 -7.75 6.90 7.80
CA ASN A 171 -8.23 5.89 6.86
C ASN A 171 -9.45 5.13 7.42
N ALA A 172 -9.47 4.82 8.72
CA ALA A 172 -10.60 4.14 9.36
C ALA A 172 -11.89 4.98 9.38
N THR A 173 -11.78 6.30 9.38
CA THR A 173 -12.93 7.23 9.41
C THR A 173 -13.35 7.71 8.02
N THR A 174 -12.39 7.93 7.12
CA THR A 174 -12.65 8.44 5.76
C THR A 174 -12.79 7.34 4.71
N GLY A 175 -12.27 6.14 4.98
CA GLY A 175 -12.17 5.05 4.00
C GLY A 175 -11.19 5.32 2.86
N GLN A 176 -10.32 6.32 2.99
CA GLN A 176 -9.35 6.71 1.97
C GLN A 176 -7.91 6.55 2.48
N VAL A 177 -7.09 5.82 1.72
CA VAL A 177 -5.66 5.65 2.01
C VAL A 177 -4.95 6.95 1.68
N HIS A 178 -4.35 7.57 2.69
CA HIS A 178 -3.72 8.88 2.55
C HIS A 178 -2.28 8.75 2.05
N ASN A 179 -2.02 9.27 0.85
CA ASN A 179 -0.71 9.28 0.18
C ASN A 179 0.27 10.34 0.73
N ALA A 180 -0.05 10.99 1.85
CA ALA A 180 0.76 12.09 2.44
C ALA A 180 2.21 11.68 2.74
N MET A 181 2.46 10.40 3.00
CA MET A 181 3.78 9.91 3.33
C MET A 181 4.75 9.85 2.15
N LEU A 182 4.22 9.80 0.91
CA LEU A 182 5.01 9.90 -0.31
C LEU A 182 5.80 11.21 -0.35
N THR A 183 5.17 12.33 0.05
CA THR A 183 5.79 13.66 -0.03
C THR A 183 6.64 13.97 1.19
N LEU A 184 6.24 13.53 2.39
CA LEU A 184 6.99 13.81 3.61
C LEU A 184 8.33 13.08 3.67
N SER A 185 8.38 11.82 3.24
CA SER A 185 9.63 11.04 3.19
C SER A 185 10.62 11.64 2.18
N GLN A 186 10.13 11.99 0.98
CA GLN A 186 10.92 12.67 -0.06
C GLN A 186 11.40 14.05 0.37
N LEU A 187 10.55 14.84 1.02
CA LEU A 187 10.94 16.15 1.54
C LEU A 187 12.07 16.03 2.57
N LEU A 188 11.94 15.09 3.51
CA LEU A 188 12.93 14.87 4.57
C LEU A 188 14.28 14.44 3.98
N MET A 189 14.27 13.45 3.09
CA MET A 189 15.49 12.92 2.47
C MET A 189 16.13 13.89 1.49
N GLY A 190 15.33 14.56 0.67
CA GLY A 190 15.79 15.61 -0.22
C GLY A 190 16.44 16.79 0.51
N TRP A 191 16.01 17.07 1.75
CA TRP A 191 16.63 18.11 2.59
C TRP A 191 17.91 17.63 3.28
N LEU A 192 17.90 16.41 3.85
CA LEU A 192 19.09 15.81 4.46
C LEU A 192 20.22 15.61 3.44
N TYR A 193 19.86 15.34 2.19
CA TYR A 193 20.72 14.66 1.26
C TYR A 193 20.37 15.01 -0.20
N PRO A 194 20.53 16.28 -0.62
CA PRO A 194 20.27 16.70 -1.99
C PRO A 194 21.30 16.10 -2.97
N GLY A 195 20.92 15.96 -4.24
CA GLY A 195 21.82 15.60 -5.35
C GLY A 195 21.74 14.14 -5.82
N ASN A 196 21.07 13.25 -5.07
CA ASN A 196 20.98 11.82 -5.42
C ASN A 196 19.51 11.37 -5.49
N PRO A 197 18.91 11.30 -6.69
CA PRO A 197 17.49 10.97 -6.84
C PRO A 197 17.17 9.51 -6.49
N LEU A 198 18.05 8.55 -6.82
CA LEU A 198 17.83 7.12 -6.54
C LEU A 198 17.74 6.82 -5.04
N ARG A 199 18.55 7.51 -4.23
CA ARG A 199 18.53 7.40 -2.77
C ARG A 199 17.20 7.88 -2.18
N ASP A 200 16.68 8.98 -2.72
CA ASP A 200 15.42 9.57 -2.27
C ASP A 200 14.24 8.62 -2.51
N ILE A 201 14.13 8.06 -3.72
CA ILE A 201 13.07 7.09 -4.04
C ILE A 201 13.25 5.82 -3.20
N ALA A 202 14.47 5.31 -3.02
CA ALA A 202 14.69 4.10 -2.22
C ALA A 202 14.19 4.27 -0.77
N CYS A 203 14.46 5.42 -0.14
CA CYS A 203 13.94 5.74 1.19
C CYS A 203 12.41 5.93 1.20
N GLN A 204 11.87 6.56 0.15
CA GLN A 204 10.43 6.68 -0.04
C GLN A 204 9.76 5.31 -0.17
N SER A 205 10.39 4.33 -0.83
CA SER A 205 9.87 2.98 -0.94
C SER A 205 9.73 2.31 0.41
N TYR A 206 10.80 2.33 1.23
CA TYR A 206 10.73 1.80 2.59
C TYR A 206 9.65 2.48 3.41
N SER A 207 9.56 3.81 3.33
CA SER A 207 8.55 4.57 4.06
C SER A 207 7.14 4.16 3.60
N THR A 208 6.83 4.36 2.33
CA THR A 208 5.47 4.25 1.80
C THR A 208 4.94 2.83 1.87
N ALA A 209 5.77 1.83 1.54
CA ALA A 209 5.42 0.42 1.70
C ALA A 209 5.09 0.11 3.17
N THR A 210 5.88 0.68 4.11
CA THR A 210 5.62 0.57 5.56
C THR A 210 4.20 0.98 5.92
N LEU A 211 3.76 2.16 5.53
CA LEU A 211 2.42 2.65 5.90
C LEU A 211 1.28 1.84 5.24
N ILE A 212 1.34 1.62 3.93
CA ILE A 212 0.23 1.01 3.18
C ILE A 212 0.00 -0.43 3.64
N ASN A 213 1.09 -1.21 3.76
CA ASN A 213 0.98 -2.60 4.21
C ASN A 213 0.61 -2.67 5.68
N SER A 214 1.12 -1.77 6.54
CA SER A 214 0.73 -1.71 7.95
C SER A 214 -0.78 -1.56 8.12
N ILE A 215 -1.38 -0.60 7.42
CA ILE A 215 -2.82 -0.34 7.50
C ILE A 215 -3.63 -1.52 6.94
N SER A 216 -3.19 -2.09 5.82
CA SER A 216 -3.83 -3.25 5.19
C SER A 216 -3.76 -4.48 6.09
N PHE A 217 -2.63 -4.72 6.73
CA PHE A 217 -2.39 -5.79 7.69
C PHE A 217 -3.33 -5.70 8.90
N LEU A 218 -3.49 -4.50 9.49
CA LEU A 218 -4.46 -4.26 10.56
C LEU A 218 -5.89 -4.57 10.14
N SER A 219 -6.28 -4.13 8.93
CA SER A 219 -7.60 -4.40 8.37
C SER A 219 -7.85 -5.90 8.23
N GLN A 220 -6.85 -6.64 7.73
CA GLN A 220 -6.91 -8.09 7.57
C GLN A 220 -6.98 -8.83 8.92
N PHE A 221 -6.22 -8.40 9.95
CA PHE A 221 -6.33 -8.98 11.30
C PHE A 221 -7.70 -8.76 11.92
N LYS A 222 -8.30 -7.59 11.69
CA LYS A 222 -9.66 -7.31 12.14
C LYS A 222 -10.67 -8.23 11.47
N LEU A 223 -10.55 -8.44 10.15
CA LEU A 223 -11.38 -9.42 9.44
C LEU A 223 -11.18 -10.85 9.97
N ALA A 224 -9.93 -11.26 10.21
CA ALA A 224 -9.61 -12.58 10.75
C ALA A 224 -10.21 -12.81 12.15
N HIS A 225 -10.21 -11.77 12.99
CA HIS A 225 -10.85 -11.79 14.30
C HIS A 225 -12.36 -12.04 14.18
N TYR A 226 -13.05 -11.35 13.27
CA TYR A 226 -14.47 -11.56 12.97
C TYR A 226 -14.77 -12.97 12.41
N MET A 227 -13.88 -13.50 11.59
CA MET A 227 -14.01 -14.84 10.98
C MET A 227 -13.54 -15.97 11.90
N LYS A 228 -13.12 -15.66 13.14
CA LYS A 228 -12.64 -16.61 14.14
C LYS A 228 -11.48 -17.46 13.63
N ILE A 229 -10.53 -16.82 12.95
CA ILE A 229 -9.29 -17.41 12.46
C ILE A 229 -8.20 -17.15 13.51
N PRO A 230 -7.43 -18.17 13.93
CA PRO A 230 -6.37 -17.97 14.91
C PRO A 230 -5.25 -17.07 14.36
N PRO A 231 -4.68 -16.17 15.19
CA PRO A 231 -3.72 -15.16 14.73
C PRO A 231 -2.41 -15.76 14.18
N LYS A 232 -2.02 -16.96 14.63
CA LYS A 232 -0.83 -17.65 14.11
C LYS A 232 -1.01 -18.10 12.66
N SER A 233 -2.15 -18.71 12.35
CA SER A 233 -2.45 -19.15 10.99
C SER A 233 -2.58 -17.94 10.08
N MET A 234 -3.23 -16.88 10.56
CA MET A 234 -3.32 -15.61 9.85
C MET A 234 -1.94 -15.04 9.49
N PHE A 235 -1.05 -14.94 10.47
CA PHE A 235 0.30 -14.42 10.28
C PHE A 235 1.11 -15.24 9.26
N ILE A 236 1.11 -16.58 9.37
CA ILE A 236 1.82 -17.44 8.43
C ILE A 236 1.28 -17.25 7.01
N THR A 237 -0.05 -17.21 6.87
CA THR A 237 -0.70 -16.99 5.57
C THR A 237 -0.34 -15.65 4.95
N GLN A 238 -0.26 -14.58 5.73
CA GLN A 238 0.14 -13.26 5.25
C GLN A 238 1.60 -13.22 4.83
N VAL A 239 2.53 -13.71 5.66
CA VAL A 239 3.97 -13.74 5.34
C VAL A 239 4.24 -14.56 4.08
N LEU A 240 3.60 -15.73 3.95
CA LEU A 240 3.72 -16.56 2.75
C LEU A 240 3.11 -15.87 1.53
N GLY A 241 1.94 -15.23 1.68
CA GLY A 241 1.29 -14.50 0.60
C GLY A 241 2.12 -13.32 0.12
N ALA A 242 2.72 -12.55 1.03
CA ALA A 242 3.60 -11.43 0.73
C ALA A 242 4.85 -11.91 -0.01
N PHE A 243 5.52 -12.97 0.46
CA PHE A 243 6.70 -13.52 -0.20
C PHE A 243 6.40 -14.01 -1.63
N ILE A 244 5.32 -14.79 -1.80
CA ILE A 244 4.93 -15.30 -3.13
C ILE A 244 4.57 -14.13 -4.06
N SER A 245 3.84 -13.13 -3.56
CA SER A 245 3.48 -11.95 -4.33
C SER A 245 4.69 -11.14 -4.76
N ASN A 246 5.62 -10.85 -3.85
CA ASN A 246 6.82 -10.09 -4.13
C ASN A 246 7.69 -10.79 -5.18
N ALA A 247 7.86 -12.11 -5.06
CA ALA A 247 8.57 -12.92 -6.04
C ALA A 247 7.89 -12.88 -7.41
N ALA A 248 6.56 -13.03 -7.48
CA ALA A 248 5.81 -12.97 -8.73
C ALA A 248 5.88 -11.59 -9.38
N ASN A 249 5.63 -10.52 -8.61
CA ASN A 249 5.66 -9.14 -9.11
C ASN A 249 7.05 -8.73 -9.59
N LEU A 250 8.11 -9.09 -8.85
CA LEU A 250 9.48 -8.87 -9.30
C LEU A 250 9.80 -9.71 -10.54
N GLY A 251 9.41 -10.98 -10.57
CA GLY A 251 9.63 -11.87 -11.71
C GLY A 251 9.02 -11.32 -13.00
N SER A 252 7.76 -10.89 -12.94
CA SER A 252 7.06 -10.27 -14.07
C SER A 252 7.72 -8.95 -14.48
N THR A 253 8.05 -8.08 -13.52
CA THR A 253 8.72 -6.80 -13.80
C THR A 253 10.08 -7.03 -14.42
N TRP A 254 10.86 -7.98 -13.90
CA TRP A 254 12.18 -8.31 -14.41
C TRP A 254 12.10 -8.86 -15.83
N TRP A 255 11.17 -9.77 -16.10
CA TRP A 255 10.93 -10.33 -17.42
C TRP A 255 10.61 -9.25 -18.46
N ILE A 256 9.71 -8.32 -18.12
CA ILE A 256 9.33 -7.22 -19.01
C ILE A 256 10.52 -6.28 -19.26
N LEU A 257 11.25 -5.89 -18.20
CA LEU A 257 12.41 -5.00 -18.30
C LEU A 257 13.60 -5.60 -19.07
N THR A 258 13.70 -6.93 -19.19
CA THR A 258 14.77 -7.58 -19.97
C THR A 258 14.35 -7.98 -21.38
N THR A 259 13.05 -8.17 -21.63
CA THR A 259 12.55 -8.68 -22.93
C THR A 259 12.15 -7.55 -23.87
N VAL A 260 11.62 -6.44 -23.33
CA VAL A 260 11.13 -5.32 -24.14
C VAL A 260 12.24 -4.29 -24.32
N GLU A 261 12.73 -4.13 -25.55
CA GLU A 261 13.70 -3.10 -25.89
C GLU A 261 13.07 -1.70 -25.86
N ASN A 262 13.83 -0.71 -25.38
CA ASN A 262 13.42 0.71 -25.28
C ASN A 262 12.09 0.93 -24.51
N ILE A 263 11.84 0.15 -23.46
CA ILE A 263 10.67 0.30 -22.61
C ILE A 263 10.56 1.74 -22.05
N CYS A 264 9.33 2.28 -22.01
CA CYS A 264 9.02 3.63 -21.56
C CYS A 264 9.52 4.79 -22.44
N ASP A 265 10.20 4.53 -23.57
CA ASP A 265 10.62 5.55 -24.56
C ASP A 265 9.62 5.63 -25.73
N ILE A 266 8.64 6.53 -25.59
CA ILE A 266 7.52 6.70 -26.54
C ILE A 266 8.00 6.94 -27.98
N LYS A 267 9.19 7.52 -28.18
CA LYS A 267 9.71 7.85 -29.51
C LYS A 267 10.28 6.64 -30.26
N LYS A 268 10.72 5.62 -29.53
CA LYS A 268 11.36 4.41 -30.09
C LYS A 268 10.42 3.21 -30.09
N LEU A 269 9.32 3.31 -29.36
CA LEU A 269 8.29 2.30 -29.34
C LEU A 269 7.43 2.36 -30.62
N PRO A 270 6.90 1.22 -31.10
CA PRO A 270 5.95 1.22 -32.20
C PRO A 270 4.67 1.98 -31.82
N ASP A 271 4.10 2.68 -32.80
CA ASP A 271 2.89 3.49 -32.60
C ASP A 271 1.75 2.65 -32.01
N GLY A 272 1.21 3.13 -30.89
CA GLY A 272 0.14 2.44 -30.16
C GLY A 272 0.62 1.40 -29.15
N SER A 273 1.92 1.22 -28.92
CA SER A 273 2.39 0.27 -27.90
C SER A 273 1.84 0.59 -26.50
N PRO A 274 1.54 -0.44 -25.67
CA PRO A 274 1.01 -0.25 -24.32
C PRO A 274 2.11 0.14 -23.32
N TRP A 275 3.39 0.03 -23.69
CA TRP A 275 4.55 0.15 -22.82
C TRP A 275 5.02 1.61 -22.60
N THR A 276 4.06 2.52 -22.39
CA THR A 276 4.31 3.97 -22.22
C THR A 276 4.70 4.37 -20.79
N CYS A 277 4.49 3.49 -19.81
CA CYS A 277 4.90 3.64 -18.41
C CYS A 277 4.55 4.98 -17.71
N PRO A 278 3.29 5.45 -17.73
CA PRO A 278 2.93 6.77 -17.21
C PRO A 278 3.24 6.94 -15.71
N ASN A 279 3.06 5.88 -14.90
CA ASN A 279 3.39 5.91 -13.47
C ASN A 279 4.88 6.13 -13.23
N GLU A 280 5.74 5.41 -13.97
CA GLU A 280 7.19 5.48 -13.81
C GLU A 280 7.74 6.85 -14.24
N HIS A 281 7.18 7.46 -15.29
CA HIS A 281 7.51 8.85 -15.67
C HIS A 281 7.23 9.85 -14.53
N VAL A 282 6.12 9.67 -13.82
CA VAL A 282 5.77 10.53 -12.69
C VAL A 282 6.69 10.31 -11.51
N VAL A 283 7.03 9.05 -11.18
CA VAL A 283 7.96 8.74 -10.09
C VAL A 283 9.38 9.22 -10.43
N PHE A 284 9.84 9.06 -11.67
CA PHE A 284 11.12 9.59 -12.15
C PHE A 284 11.17 11.12 -12.03
N SER A 285 10.15 11.83 -12.53
CA SER A 285 10.06 13.29 -12.44
C SER A 285 10.05 13.76 -10.98
N LYS A 286 9.31 13.09 -10.10
CA LYS A 286 9.31 13.37 -8.65
C LYS A 286 10.69 13.19 -8.04
N SER A 287 11.41 12.12 -8.40
CA SER A 287 12.76 11.87 -7.88
C SER A 287 13.76 12.95 -8.24
N MET A 288 13.65 13.50 -9.45
CA MET A 288 14.50 14.59 -9.92
C MET A 288 14.22 15.90 -9.17
N ILE A 289 12.93 16.20 -8.94
CA ILE A 289 12.48 17.38 -8.18
C ILE A 289 12.93 17.29 -6.72
N TRP A 290 12.55 16.22 -6.03
CA TRP A 290 12.72 16.10 -4.58
C TRP A 290 14.11 15.61 -4.16
N GLY A 291 14.69 14.63 -4.86
CA GLY A 291 16.00 14.05 -4.53
C GLY A 291 17.17 14.62 -5.34
N GLY A 292 16.97 14.92 -6.62
CA GLY A 292 18.01 15.44 -7.52
C GLY A 292 18.35 16.90 -7.24
N VAL A 293 17.40 17.80 -7.46
CA VAL A 293 17.58 19.25 -7.23
C VAL A 293 17.50 19.59 -5.74
N GLY A 294 16.60 18.92 -5.03
CA GLY A 294 16.38 19.10 -3.60
C GLY A 294 15.33 20.19 -3.30
N PRO A 295 14.60 20.07 -2.17
CA PRO A 295 13.56 21.02 -1.80
C PRO A 295 14.09 22.43 -1.54
N SER A 296 15.31 22.53 -1.00
CA SER A 296 15.95 23.80 -0.68
C SER A 296 16.24 24.64 -1.93
N ARG A 297 16.51 24.04 -3.08
CA ARG A 297 16.75 24.77 -4.34
C ARG A 297 15.47 24.99 -5.15
N MET A 298 14.52 24.07 -5.08
CA MET A 298 13.25 24.20 -5.80
C MET A 298 12.26 25.14 -5.13
N PHE A 299 12.14 25.06 -3.79
CA PHE A 299 11.08 25.72 -3.04
C PHE A 299 11.59 26.87 -2.13
N ALA A 300 12.86 26.91 -1.71
CA ALA A 300 13.32 28.04 -0.88
C ALA A 300 13.42 29.36 -1.67
N GLY A 301 13.66 30.49 -1.00
CA GLY A 301 13.30 31.84 -1.45
C GLY A 301 13.77 32.34 -2.83
N HIS A 302 14.70 31.68 -3.50
CA HIS A 302 15.13 31.99 -4.88
C HIS A 302 14.79 30.90 -5.91
N GLY A 303 14.09 29.83 -5.49
CA GLY A 303 13.70 28.72 -6.36
C GLY A 303 12.51 29.06 -7.26
N LEU A 304 12.47 28.46 -8.46
CA LEU A 304 11.38 28.63 -9.44
C LEU A 304 9.99 28.37 -8.85
N TYR A 305 9.90 27.48 -7.85
CA TYR A 305 8.66 27.04 -7.24
C TYR A 305 8.48 27.51 -5.80
N SER A 306 9.09 28.64 -5.41
CA SER A 306 9.01 29.10 -4.01
C SER A 306 7.57 29.33 -3.50
N LYS A 307 6.65 29.62 -4.43
CA LYS A 307 5.21 29.76 -4.16
C LYS A 307 4.51 28.45 -3.76
N ILE A 308 5.12 27.27 -3.95
CA ILE A 308 4.51 25.99 -3.51
C ILE A 308 4.44 25.89 -1.97
N TYR A 309 5.24 26.66 -1.22
CA TYR A 309 5.06 26.78 0.23
C TYR A 309 3.68 27.35 0.63
N TYR A 310 2.95 28.01 -0.28
CA TYR A 310 1.55 28.35 -0.05
C TYR A 310 0.64 27.12 0.09
N SER A 311 1.08 25.91 -0.28
CA SER A 311 0.33 24.67 -0.03
C SER A 311 0.13 24.39 1.47
N PHE A 312 0.91 25.01 2.36
CA PHE A 312 0.67 24.98 3.81
C PHE A 312 -0.58 25.78 4.24
N ILE A 313 -1.25 26.50 3.32
CA ILE A 313 -2.61 27.03 3.50
C ILE A 313 -3.57 25.94 3.96
N GLY A 314 -3.32 24.66 3.64
CA GLY A 314 -4.13 23.56 4.16
C GLY A 314 -4.21 23.51 5.69
N VAL A 315 -3.14 23.88 6.40
CA VAL A 315 -3.13 23.99 7.86
C VAL A 315 -4.02 25.14 8.32
N ILE A 316 -3.89 26.30 7.66
CA ILE A 316 -4.70 27.49 7.93
C ILE A 316 -6.18 27.18 7.68
N LEU A 317 -6.51 26.54 6.56
CA LEU A 317 -7.87 26.17 6.19
C LEU A 317 -8.48 25.17 7.19
N THR A 318 -7.70 24.20 7.64
CA THR A 318 -8.15 23.24 8.66
C THR A 318 -8.40 23.94 10.01
N MET A 319 -7.52 24.86 10.40
CA MET A 319 -7.70 25.69 11.60
C MET A 319 -8.92 26.61 11.49
N LEU A 320 -9.16 27.21 10.33
CA LEU A 320 -10.34 28.05 10.08
C LEU A 320 -11.63 27.23 10.20
N VAL A 321 -11.71 26.05 9.58
CA VAL A 321 -12.89 25.17 9.72
C VAL A 321 -13.11 24.77 11.19
N TRP A 322 -12.03 24.47 11.92
CA TRP A 322 -12.12 24.17 13.35
C TRP A 322 -12.66 25.34 14.19
N ILE A 323 -12.21 26.57 13.92
CA ILE A 323 -12.72 27.80 14.57
C ILE A 323 -14.21 28.01 14.23
N ILE A 324 -14.60 27.84 12.97
CA ILE A 324 -15.99 28.02 12.53
C ILE A 324 -16.92 26.99 13.20
N VAL A 325 -16.48 25.73 13.36
CA VAL A 325 -17.25 24.71 14.10
C VAL A 325 -17.47 25.10 15.57
N ARG A 326 -16.50 25.78 16.19
CA ARG A 326 -16.60 26.30 17.56
C ARG A 326 -17.51 27.52 17.66
N MET A 327 -17.47 28.39 16.66
CA MET A 327 -18.26 29.63 16.62
C MET A 327 -19.74 29.37 16.30
N PHE A 328 -20.04 28.37 15.45
CA PHE A 328 -21.40 28.01 15.03
C PHE A 328 -21.75 26.55 15.36
N PRO A 329 -21.85 26.18 16.65
CA PRO A 329 -22.13 24.80 17.06
C PRO A 329 -23.49 24.28 16.59
N GLU A 330 -24.45 25.17 16.30
CA GLU A 330 -25.79 24.82 15.81
C GLU A 330 -25.79 24.19 14.40
N LYS A 331 -24.81 24.55 13.57
CA LYS A 331 -24.73 24.15 12.16
C LYS A 331 -23.99 22.82 12.00
N LYS A 332 -24.73 21.71 12.19
CA LYS A 332 -24.17 20.33 12.13
C LYS A 332 -23.44 19.97 10.82
N TRP A 333 -23.80 20.59 9.68
CA TRP A 333 -23.15 20.35 8.39
C TRP A 333 -21.67 20.77 8.34
N ILE A 334 -21.27 21.80 9.08
CA ILE A 334 -19.87 22.29 9.10
C ILE A 334 -18.93 21.24 9.70
N ARG A 335 -19.42 20.44 10.64
CA ARG A 335 -18.67 19.32 11.23
C ARG A 335 -18.36 18.19 10.25
N LEU A 336 -19.07 18.13 9.11
CA LEU A 336 -18.85 17.12 8.08
C LEU A 336 -17.78 17.52 7.06
N ILE A 337 -17.30 18.77 7.09
CA ILE A 337 -16.28 19.25 6.16
C ILE A 337 -14.91 18.71 6.60
N ASN A 338 -14.38 17.77 5.83
CA ASN A 338 -13.04 17.22 6.03
C ASN A 338 -12.06 17.89 5.05
N VAL A 339 -11.35 18.91 5.53
CA VAL A 339 -10.38 19.69 4.74
C VAL A 339 -9.24 18.81 4.18
N PRO A 340 -8.59 17.93 4.97
CA PRO A 340 -7.60 16.99 4.43
C PRO A 340 -8.09 16.19 3.23
N LEU A 341 -9.33 15.67 3.29
CA LEU A 341 -9.92 14.88 2.21
C LEU A 341 -10.07 15.69 0.91
N ILE A 342 -10.46 16.97 1.03
CA ILE A 342 -10.60 17.88 -0.11
C ILE A 342 -9.22 18.14 -0.73
N LEU A 343 -8.21 18.41 0.08
CA LEU A 343 -6.85 18.70 -0.42
C LEU A 343 -6.19 17.50 -1.09
N ILE A 344 -6.55 16.28 -0.69
CA ILE A 344 -6.01 15.05 -1.28
C ILE A 344 -6.60 14.74 -2.65
N SER A 345 -7.78 15.26 -2.97
CA SER A 345 -8.41 15.00 -4.27
C SER A 345 -7.50 15.39 -5.46
N GLY A 346 -6.64 16.42 -5.30
CA GLY A 346 -5.68 16.84 -6.33
C GLY A 346 -4.49 15.91 -6.55
N THR A 347 -4.29 14.88 -5.71
CA THR A 347 -3.10 14.00 -5.78
C THR A 347 -3.06 13.08 -7.00
N GLY A 348 -4.18 12.91 -7.71
CA GLY A 348 -4.27 12.15 -8.96
C GLY A 348 -3.76 12.90 -10.19
N MET A 349 -3.53 14.22 -10.11
CA MET A 349 -2.85 14.99 -11.16
C MET A 349 -1.33 14.75 -11.03
N PRO A 350 -0.60 14.35 -12.09
CA PRO A 350 -0.89 14.53 -13.51
C PRO A 350 -1.44 13.31 -14.26
N LEU A 351 -1.56 12.15 -13.61
CA LEU A 351 -2.01 10.91 -14.28
C LEU A 351 -3.47 10.98 -14.75
N ALA A 352 -4.34 11.58 -13.94
CA ALA A 352 -5.74 11.78 -14.28
C ALA A 352 -5.93 13.18 -14.90
N GLY A 353 -6.27 13.21 -16.19
CA GLY A 353 -6.72 14.43 -16.87
C GLY A 353 -8.05 14.98 -16.31
N ALA A 354 -8.39 16.22 -16.69
CA ALA A 354 -9.59 16.91 -16.21
C ALA A 354 -10.88 16.12 -16.45
N ALA A 355 -10.99 15.41 -17.57
CA ALA A 355 -12.15 14.59 -17.91
C ALA A 355 -12.43 13.50 -16.87
N HIS A 356 -11.39 12.89 -16.29
CA HIS A 356 -11.54 11.86 -15.25
C HIS A 356 -12.11 12.45 -13.96
N TYR A 357 -11.60 13.60 -13.54
CA TYR A 357 -12.08 14.32 -12.36
C TYR A 357 -13.55 14.71 -12.48
N TRP A 358 -13.95 15.26 -13.63
CA TRP A 358 -15.35 15.60 -13.90
C TRP A 358 -16.23 14.35 -13.94
N SER A 359 -15.76 13.26 -14.53
CA SER A 359 -16.50 11.99 -14.56
C SER A 359 -16.73 11.44 -13.16
N TRP A 360 -15.69 11.38 -12.31
CA TRP A 360 -15.82 10.95 -10.91
C TRP A 360 -16.78 11.85 -10.13
N PHE A 361 -16.71 13.17 -10.34
CA PHE A 361 -17.60 14.13 -9.70
C PHE A 361 -19.07 13.92 -10.10
N ILE A 362 -19.34 13.73 -11.40
CA ILE A 362 -20.69 13.47 -11.92
C ILE A 362 -21.25 12.16 -11.34
N VAL A 363 -20.46 11.08 -11.37
CA VAL A 363 -20.87 9.79 -10.80
C VAL A 363 -21.13 9.92 -9.29
N ALA A 364 -20.27 10.65 -8.57
CA ALA A 364 -20.46 10.90 -7.14
C ALA A 364 -21.76 11.65 -6.85
N ILE A 365 -22.13 12.65 -7.66
CA ILE A 365 -23.40 13.38 -7.52
C ILE A 365 -24.60 12.47 -7.77
N ILE A 366 -24.57 11.69 -8.85
CA ILE A 366 -25.68 10.80 -9.22
C ILE A 366 -25.93 9.78 -8.10
N PHE A 367 -24.89 9.09 -7.62
CA PHE A 367 -25.04 8.06 -6.61
C PHE A 367 -25.28 8.60 -5.20
N ASN A 368 -24.57 9.65 -4.78
CA ASN A 368 -24.64 10.14 -3.40
C ASN A 368 -25.72 11.21 -3.16
N LEU A 369 -26.21 11.90 -4.20
CA LEU A 369 -27.30 12.88 -4.05
C LEU A 369 -28.62 12.39 -4.63
N PHE A 370 -28.65 11.95 -5.88
CA PHE A 370 -29.92 11.57 -6.53
C PHE A 370 -30.42 10.19 -6.09
N ILE A 371 -29.58 9.16 -6.23
CA ILE A 371 -29.95 7.79 -5.87
C ILE A 371 -30.12 7.68 -4.36
N TYR A 372 -29.24 8.30 -3.56
CA TYR A 372 -29.40 8.33 -2.12
C TYR A 372 -30.72 8.98 -1.67
N LYS A 373 -31.16 10.09 -2.29
CA LYS A 373 -32.43 10.73 -1.92
C LYS A 373 -33.65 9.90 -2.33
N LYS A 374 -33.64 9.30 -3.53
CA LYS A 374 -34.81 8.60 -4.11
C LYS A 374 -34.92 7.13 -3.70
N TYR A 375 -33.80 6.42 -3.52
CA TYR A 375 -33.75 4.97 -3.30
C TYR A 375 -32.81 4.57 -2.14
N LYS A 376 -33.05 5.12 -0.95
CA LYS A 376 -32.20 4.88 0.26
C LYS A 376 -31.96 3.40 0.57
N GLY A 377 -33.02 2.58 0.51
CA GLY A 377 -32.92 1.16 0.86
C GLY A 377 -32.03 0.37 -0.10
N TRP A 378 -32.10 0.69 -1.40
CA TRP A 378 -31.21 0.08 -2.39
C TRP A 378 -29.77 0.55 -2.20
N TRP A 379 -29.56 1.86 -2.03
CA TRP A 379 -28.24 2.45 -1.87
C TRP A 379 -27.49 1.86 -0.67
N ALA A 380 -28.15 1.72 0.48
CA ALA A 380 -27.52 1.18 1.69
C ALA A 380 -27.10 -0.30 1.55
N LYS A 381 -27.81 -1.09 0.73
CA LYS A 381 -27.57 -2.53 0.59
C LYS A 381 -26.64 -2.89 -0.57
N TYR A 382 -26.77 -2.20 -1.70
CA TYR A 382 -26.15 -2.64 -2.97
C TYR A 382 -25.06 -1.70 -3.51
N ASN A 383 -24.93 -0.47 -3.01
CA ASN A 383 -23.98 0.50 -3.58
C ASN A 383 -22.53 0.00 -3.51
N TYR A 384 -22.10 -0.53 -2.37
CA TYR A 384 -20.76 -1.11 -2.22
C TYR A 384 -20.55 -2.38 -3.05
N VAL A 385 -21.58 -3.21 -3.19
CA VAL A 385 -21.52 -4.43 -4.01
C VAL A 385 -21.38 -4.07 -5.49
N LEU A 386 -22.13 -3.08 -5.97
CA LEU A 386 -22.02 -2.58 -7.34
C LEU A 386 -20.65 -1.98 -7.61
N SER A 387 -20.12 -1.16 -6.69
CA SER A 387 -18.77 -0.59 -6.80
C SER A 387 -17.71 -1.67 -6.92
N ASN A 388 -17.80 -2.73 -6.10
CA ASN A 388 -16.87 -3.86 -6.18
C ASN A 388 -17.04 -4.64 -7.49
N GLY A 389 -18.28 -4.82 -7.97
CA GLY A 389 -18.57 -5.46 -9.25
C GLY A 389 -17.99 -4.69 -10.44
N LEU A 390 -18.08 -3.37 -10.45
CA LEU A 390 -17.49 -2.52 -11.49
C LEU A 390 -15.97 -2.62 -11.51
N ASN A 391 -15.32 -2.56 -10.33
CA ASN A 391 -13.86 -2.72 -10.22
C ASN A 391 -13.40 -4.10 -10.71
N MET A 392 -14.12 -5.16 -10.32
CA MET A 392 -13.82 -6.52 -10.77
C MET A 392 -14.06 -6.69 -12.27
N GLY A 393 -15.10 -6.06 -12.82
CA GLY A 393 -15.39 -6.07 -14.25
C GLY A 393 -14.28 -5.43 -15.07
N ILE A 394 -13.75 -4.29 -14.64
CA ILE A 394 -12.60 -3.65 -15.30
C ILE A 394 -11.37 -4.56 -15.28
N ALA A 395 -11.05 -5.18 -14.14
CA ALA A 395 -9.92 -6.09 -14.03
C ALA A 395 -10.05 -7.32 -14.94
N LEU A 396 -11.23 -7.94 -14.98
CA LEU A 396 -11.51 -9.07 -15.87
C LEU A 396 -11.42 -8.69 -17.35
N MET A 397 -11.98 -7.53 -17.72
CA MET A 397 -11.90 -7.03 -19.09
C MET A 397 -10.46 -6.68 -19.49
N ALA A 398 -9.67 -6.12 -18.58
CA ALA A 398 -8.25 -5.83 -18.84
C ALA A 398 -7.46 -7.12 -19.07
N LEU A 399 -7.72 -8.18 -18.29
CA LEU A 399 -7.09 -9.49 -18.47
C LEU A 399 -7.52 -10.14 -19.80
N LEU A 400 -8.80 -10.12 -20.13
CA LEU A 400 -9.32 -10.64 -21.40
C LEU A 400 -8.75 -9.88 -22.60
N ALA A 401 -8.75 -8.55 -22.59
CA ALA A 401 -8.18 -7.72 -23.64
C ALA A 401 -6.66 -7.97 -23.78
N SER A 402 -5.95 -8.11 -22.66
CA SER A 402 -4.52 -8.42 -22.69
C SER A 402 -4.23 -9.78 -23.33
N LEU A 403 -4.99 -10.81 -22.94
CA LEU A 403 -4.80 -12.18 -23.44
C LEU A 403 -5.22 -12.35 -24.91
N SER A 404 -6.25 -11.63 -25.35
CA SER A 404 -6.83 -11.80 -26.70
C SER A 404 -6.30 -10.84 -27.76
N LEU A 405 -5.98 -9.60 -27.39
CA LEU A 405 -5.62 -8.54 -28.34
C LEU A 405 -4.16 -8.12 -28.20
N ASN A 406 -3.71 -7.84 -26.97
CA ASN A 406 -2.37 -7.30 -26.76
C ASN A 406 -1.26 -8.32 -27.12
N PHE A 407 -1.48 -9.62 -26.90
CA PHE A 407 -0.52 -10.65 -27.36
C PHE A 407 -0.44 -10.77 -28.88
N GLU A 408 -1.52 -10.45 -29.60
CA GLU A 408 -1.56 -10.41 -31.07
C GLU A 408 -1.10 -9.05 -31.64
N GLY A 409 -0.59 -8.15 -30.79
CA GLY A 409 -0.09 -6.83 -31.20
C GLY A 409 -1.18 -5.81 -31.52
N ILE A 410 -2.43 -6.07 -31.13
CA ILE A 410 -3.57 -5.17 -31.36
C ILE A 410 -3.79 -4.33 -30.11
N TYR A 411 -3.25 -3.11 -30.11
CA TYR A 411 -3.21 -2.27 -28.90
C TYR A 411 -4.30 -1.18 -28.84
N GLY A 412 -5.15 -1.08 -29.87
CA GLY A 412 -6.25 -0.13 -29.90
C GLY A 412 -6.83 0.06 -31.30
N LEU A 413 -7.91 0.84 -31.37
CA LEU A 413 -8.46 1.34 -32.62
C LEU A 413 -7.47 2.37 -33.19
N LYS A 414 -6.94 2.12 -34.39
CA LYS A 414 -6.25 3.16 -35.17
C LYS A 414 -7.32 4.12 -35.67
N TRP A 415 -7.46 5.25 -34.99
CA TRP A 415 -8.30 6.37 -35.43
C TRP A 415 -7.54 7.24 -36.41
#